data_AF-K9RRD9-F1
#
_entry.id   AF-K9RRD9-F1
#
_cell.length_a   1.000
_cell.length_b   1.000
_cell.length_c   1.000
_cell.angle_alpha   90.00
_cell.angle_beta   90.00
_cell.angle_gamma   90.00
#
_symmetry.space_group_name_H-M   'P 1'
#
loop_
_entity.id
_entity.type
_entity.pdbx_description
1 polymer ?
#
loop_
_entity_poly.entity_id
_entity_poly.type
_entity_poly.pdbx_seq_one_letter_code
_entity_poly.pdbx_strand_id
1 'polypeptide(L)'
;MTESSGVLDAFLADCESLGRLRLVVTNDVAVLEIQSPLTKVFYADLPQGRYANMHAGDFEFHLNLDQVIGVKFEAGQAKRGNFPTYAIRFMKTEDKPALSAFLQWGKPGEYAPGQVQAWETLREKYGDYWPINHPE
;
A
#
# COMPACT_ATOMS: atom_id res chain seq x y z
N MET A 1 8.77 -2.31 23.51
CA MET A 1 8.63 -3.26 22.39
C MET A 1 7.15 -3.40 22.09
N THR A 2 6.61 -2.80 21.01
CA THR A 2 5.36 -3.19 20.29
C THR A 2 4.65 -2.08 19.49
N GLU A 3 4.97 -0.78 19.65
CA GLU A 3 4.07 0.25 19.10
C GLU A 3 4.10 0.42 17.57
N SER A 4 5.24 0.22 16.90
CA SER A 4 5.35 0.46 15.45
C SER A 4 4.77 -0.66 14.58
N SER A 5 4.91 -1.92 14.99
CA SER A 5 4.34 -3.05 14.25
C SER A 5 2.81 -3.06 14.28
N GLY A 6 2.20 -2.66 15.41
CA GLY A 6 0.75 -2.58 15.55
C GLY A 6 0.10 -1.52 14.66
N VAL A 7 0.78 -0.39 14.41
CA VAL A 7 0.26 0.68 13.55
C VAL A 7 0.24 0.23 12.08
N LEU A 8 1.29 -0.45 11.60
CA LEU A 8 1.32 -0.92 10.21
C LEU A 8 0.30 -2.03 9.96
N ASP A 9 0.11 -2.94 10.92
CA ASP A 9 -0.92 -3.98 10.82
C ASP A 9 -2.34 -3.39 10.77
N ALA A 10 -2.61 -2.42 11.65
CA ALA A 10 -3.88 -1.70 11.66
C ALA A 10 -4.09 -0.93 10.34
N PHE A 11 -3.04 -0.31 9.81
CA PHE A 11 -3.10 0.39 8.52
C PHE A 11 -3.40 -0.56 7.35
N LEU A 12 -2.75 -1.72 7.30
CA LEU A 12 -3.00 -2.74 6.28
C LEU A 12 -4.43 -3.29 6.36
N ALA A 13 -4.99 -3.44 7.58
CA ALA A 13 -6.39 -3.80 7.77
C ALA A 13 -7.34 -2.70 7.27
N ASP A 14 -7.07 -1.44 7.61
CA ASP A 14 -7.88 -0.30 7.19
C ASP A 14 -7.88 -0.08 5.67
N CYS A 15 -6.83 -0.51 4.97
CA CYS A 15 -6.74 -0.47 3.51
C CYS A 15 -7.84 -1.30 2.81
N GLU A 16 -8.52 -2.22 3.51
CA GLU A 16 -9.70 -2.91 2.97
C GLU A 16 -10.81 -1.93 2.56
N SER A 17 -10.93 -0.79 3.24
CA SER A 17 -11.89 0.27 2.91
C SER A 17 -11.66 0.92 1.55
N LEU A 18 -10.47 0.77 0.97
CA LEU A 18 -10.09 1.35 -0.33
C LEU A 18 -10.61 0.55 -1.52
N GLY A 19 -11.24 -0.61 -1.28
CA GLY A 19 -11.75 -1.46 -2.35
C GLY A 19 -10.65 -1.94 -3.30
N ARG A 20 -10.92 -1.93 -4.61
CA ARG A 20 -9.97 -2.46 -5.60
C ARG A 20 -8.77 -1.52 -5.75
N LEU A 21 -7.57 -2.07 -5.59
CA LEU A 21 -6.31 -1.37 -5.76
C LEU A 21 -5.58 -1.92 -6.99
N ARG A 22 -4.63 -1.13 -7.47
CA ARG A 22 -3.54 -1.60 -8.31
C ARG A 22 -2.29 -1.70 -7.46
N LEU A 23 -1.90 -2.93 -7.15
CA LEU A 23 -0.72 -3.23 -6.37
C LEU A 23 0.47 -3.34 -7.32
N VAL A 24 1.47 -2.51 -7.12
CA VAL A 24 2.64 -2.38 -7.99
C VAL A 24 3.89 -2.69 -7.20
N VAL A 25 4.60 -3.72 -7.64
CA VAL A 25 5.93 -4.07 -7.15
C VAL A 25 6.92 -3.85 -8.28
N THR A 26 8.04 -3.19 -7.96
CA THR A 26 9.09 -2.87 -8.92
C THR A 26 10.41 -3.37 -8.37
N ASN A 27 11.17 -4.04 -9.22
CA ASN A 27 12.58 -4.31 -8.98
C ASN A 27 13.43 -3.51 -9.99
N ASP A 28 14.73 -3.78 -10.05
CA ASP A 28 15.64 -3.02 -10.89
C ASP A 28 15.38 -3.17 -12.40
N VAL A 29 14.63 -4.19 -12.82
CA VAL A 29 14.46 -4.56 -14.24
C VAL A 29 13.02 -4.70 -14.71
N ALA A 30 12.08 -4.86 -13.78
CA ALA A 30 10.69 -5.22 -14.08
C ALA A 30 9.71 -4.55 -13.11
N VAL A 31 8.51 -4.35 -13.62
CA VAL A 31 7.33 -3.89 -12.88
C VAL A 31 6.25 -4.93 -13.04
N LEU A 32 5.65 -5.36 -11.93
CA LEU A 32 4.46 -6.19 -11.91
C LEU A 32 3.31 -5.40 -11.28
N GLU A 33 2.18 -5.35 -11.97
CA GLU A 33 0.96 -4.67 -11.53
C GLU A 33 -0.19 -5.67 -11.49
N ILE A 34 -0.86 -5.80 -10.34
CA ILE A 34 -2.06 -6.63 -10.20
C ILE A 34 -3.23 -5.81 -9.68
N GLN A 35 -4.44 -6.16 -10.12
CA GLN A 35 -5.67 -5.50 -9.66
C GLN A 35 -6.36 -6.36 -8.61
N SER A 36 -6.27 -5.94 -7.35
CA SER A 36 -6.87 -6.66 -6.24
C SER A 36 -7.18 -5.69 -5.10
N PRO A 37 -8.24 -5.92 -4.32
CA PRO A 37 -8.33 -5.28 -3.02
C PRO A 37 -7.24 -5.84 -2.09
N LEU A 38 -6.86 -5.09 -1.06
CA LEU A 38 -5.96 -5.53 0.00
C LEU A 38 -6.82 -5.99 1.18
N THR A 39 -7.11 -7.29 1.26
CA THR A 39 -8.07 -7.85 2.23
C THR A 39 -7.58 -9.20 2.73
N LYS A 40 -8.14 -9.69 3.84
CA LYS A 40 -7.76 -10.99 4.42
C LYS A 40 -6.25 -11.13 4.62
N VAL A 41 -5.59 -10.02 4.96
CA VAL A 41 -4.15 -10.01 5.24
C VAL A 41 -3.89 -10.85 6.48
N PHE A 42 -2.92 -11.76 6.40
CA PHE A 42 -2.47 -12.58 7.51
C PHE A 42 -0.95 -12.42 7.72
N TYR A 43 -0.51 -12.63 8.95
CA TYR A 43 0.86 -12.32 9.37
C TYR A 43 1.63 -13.60 9.71
N ALA A 44 2.92 -13.62 9.35
CA ALA A 44 3.82 -14.71 9.69
C ALA A 44 5.22 -14.17 10.00
N ASP A 45 5.83 -14.67 11.07
CA ASP A 45 7.23 -14.41 11.42
C ASP A 45 8.12 -15.48 10.78
N LEU A 46 9.05 -15.04 9.94
CA LEU A 46 10.02 -15.90 9.25
C LEU A 46 11.45 -15.48 9.65
N PRO A 47 12.48 -16.33 9.42
CA PRO A 47 13.87 -15.96 9.71
C PRO A 47 14.34 -14.66 9.02
N GLN A 48 13.72 -14.30 7.90
CA GLN A 48 14.03 -13.10 7.11
C GLN A 48 13.23 -11.86 7.56
N GLY A 49 12.34 -11.98 8.53
CA GLY A 49 11.51 -10.90 9.06
C GLY A 49 10.02 -11.24 9.18
N ARG A 50 9.24 -10.28 9.63
CA ARG A 50 7.78 -10.36 9.76
C ARG A 50 7.08 -9.99 8.45
N TYR A 51 6.18 -10.83 7.98
CA TYR A 51 5.48 -10.66 6.70
C TYR A 51 3.99 -10.42 6.88
N ALA A 52 3.45 -9.46 6.13
CA ALA A 52 2.04 -9.42 5.77
C ALA A 52 1.82 -10.17 4.45
N ASN A 53 0.80 -11.01 4.42
CA ASN A 53 0.56 -11.94 3.32
C ASN A 53 -0.91 -11.89 2.90
N MET A 54 -1.16 -12.15 1.61
CA MET A 54 -2.51 -12.36 1.08
C MET A 54 -2.44 -13.41 -0.03
N HIS A 55 -3.39 -14.35 -0.01
CA HIS A 55 -3.56 -15.35 -1.06
C HIS A 55 -4.81 -15.01 -1.88
N ALA A 56 -4.65 -14.90 -3.19
CA ALA A 56 -5.73 -14.73 -4.16
C ALA A 56 -5.64 -15.83 -5.23
N GLY A 57 -6.70 -15.98 -6.03
CA GLY A 57 -6.79 -17.11 -6.95
C GLY A 57 -5.66 -17.18 -8.00
N ASP A 58 -5.16 -16.02 -8.44
CA ASP A 58 -4.18 -15.88 -9.52
C ASP A 58 -2.85 -15.26 -9.07
N PHE A 59 -2.70 -14.87 -7.80
CA PHE A 59 -1.46 -14.33 -7.27
C PHE A 59 -1.34 -14.48 -5.75
N GLU A 60 -0.11 -14.37 -5.26
CA GLU A 60 0.19 -14.22 -3.85
C GLU A 60 0.92 -12.90 -3.61
N PHE A 61 0.66 -12.31 -2.46
CA PHE A 61 1.27 -11.08 -2.00
C PHE A 61 2.03 -11.35 -0.71
N HIS A 62 3.28 -10.88 -0.66
CA HIS A 62 4.15 -10.96 0.52
C HIS A 62 4.87 -9.62 0.69
N LEU A 63 4.68 -8.97 1.83
CA LEU A 63 5.37 -7.73 2.19
C LEU A 63 6.13 -7.94 3.50
N ASN A 64 7.46 -7.85 3.43
CA ASN A 64 8.31 -7.84 4.61
C ASN A 64 8.17 -6.50 5.33
N LEU A 65 7.49 -6.50 6.47
CA LEU A 65 7.16 -5.31 7.26
C LEU A 65 8.41 -4.70 7.89
N ASP A 66 9.41 -5.50 8.21
CA ASP A 66 10.68 -5.04 8.80
C ASP A 66 11.52 -4.24 7.80
N GLN A 67 11.24 -4.37 6.49
CA GLN A 67 11.89 -3.58 5.45
C GLN A 67 11.13 -2.30 5.06
N VAL A 68 9.95 -2.06 5.64
CA VAL A 68 9.18 -0.83 5.39
C VAL A 68 9.62 0.22 6.42
N ILE A 69 10.21 1.31 5.94
CA ILE A 69 10.72 2.40 6.80
C ILE A 69 9.72 3.54 7.00
N GLY A 70 8.65 3.55 6.21
CA GLY A 70 7.65 4.62 6.24
C GLY A 70 6.54 4.35 5.24
N VAL A 71 5.42 5.05 5.41
CA VAL A 71 4.32 5.03 4.45
C VAL A 71 3.97 6.45 4.06
N LYS A 72 3.73 6.67 2.77
CA LYS A 72 3.44 7.99 2.18
C LYS A 72 2.17 7.94 1.35
N PHE A 73 1.27 8.87 1.60
CA PHE A 73 0.14 9.17 0.71
C PHE A 73 0.61 10.13 -0.39
N GLU A 74 0.25 9.82 -1.63
CA GLU A 74 0.66 10.62 -2.79
C GLU A 74 -0.49 10.78 -3.78
N ALA A 75 -0.94 12.02 -3.96
CA ALA A 75 -1.76 12.41 -5.09
C ALA A 75 -0.85 12.88 -6.24
N GLY A 76 -1.16 12.45 -7.46
CA GLY A 76 -0.40 12.77 -8.66
C GLY A 76 -1.30 12.95 -9.86
N GLN A 77 -0.69 13.19 -11.02
CA GLN A 77 -1.39 13.30 -12.30
C GLN A 77 -1.01 12.12 -13.19
N ALA A 78 -2.00 11.43 -13.76
CA ALA A 78 -1.76 10.36 -14.71
C ALA A 78 -1.00 10.89 -15.94
N LYS A 79 0.10 10.22 -16.31
CA LYS A 79 0.91 10.56 -17.50
C LYS A 79 0.11 10.55 -18.80
N ARG A 80 -0.97 9.76 -18.85
CA ARG A 80 -1.89 9.67 -19.98
C ARG A 80 -3.32 9.86 -19.46
N GLY A 81 -4.09 10.72 -20.12
CA GLY A 81 -5.51 10.95 -19.81
C GLY A 81 -5.80 12.11 -18.85
N ASN A 82 -4.78 12.77 -18.29
CA ASN A 82 -4.92 14.00 -17.52
C ASN A 82 -5.97 13.93 -16.38
N PHE A 83 -5.89 12.90 -15.55
CA PHE A 83 -6.75 12.72 -14.37
C PHE A 83 -5.91 12.49 -13.10
N PRO A 84 -6.43 12.79 -11.91
CA PRO A 84 -5.71 12.59 -10.65
C PRO A 84 -5.54 11.11 -10.33
N THR A 85 -4.37 10.74 -9.83
CA THR A 85 -4.06 9.40 -9.30
C THR A 85 -3.79 9.48 -7.81
N TYR A 86 -4.26 8.50 -7.06
CA TYR A 86 -4.09 8.42 -5.61
C TYR A 86 -3.33 7.15 -5.26
N ALA A 87 -2.20 7.30 -4.57
CA ALA A 87 -1.31 6.21 -4.22
C ALA A 87 -1.00 6.20 -2.72
N ILE A 88 -0.74 5.00 -2.22
CA ILE A 88 -0.07 4.75 -0.94
C ILE A 88 1.25 4.07 -1.27
N ARG A 89 2.36 4.64 -0.80
CA ARG A 89 3.72 4.13 -1.01
C ARG A 89 4.24 3.55 0.30
N PHE A 90 4.62 2.28 0.28
CA PHE A 90 5.32 1.62 1.39
C PHE A 90 6.82 1.73 1.10
N MET A 91 7.52 2.58 1.83
CA MET A 91 8.89 3.00 1.54
C MET A 91 9.89 1.98 2.04
N LYS A 92 10.85 1.60 1.18
CA LYS A 92 12.02 0.78 1.54
C LYS A 92 13.24 1.65 1.87
N THR A 93 13.38 2.74 1.12
CA THR A 93 14.34 3.82 1.35
C THR A 93 13.61 5.15 1.18
N GLU A 94 14.26 6.28 1.47
CA GLU A 94 13.64 7.60 1.32
C GLU A 94 13.03 7.83 -0.08
N ASP A 95 13.69 7.32 -1.12
CA ASP A 95 13.27 7.52 -2.52
C ASP A 95 12.64 6.30 -3.20
N LYS A 96 12.68 5.11 -2.59
CA LYS A 96 12.25 3.87 -3.25
C LYS A 96 11.13 3.16 -2.49
N PRO A 97 9.93 3.01 -3.07
CA PRO A 97 8.89 2.16 -2.49
C PRO A 97 9.21 0.67 -2.68
N ALA A 98 8.96 -0.14 -1.66
CA ALA A 98 8.85 -1.60 -1.77
C ALA A 98 7.53 -2.00 -2.48
N LEU A 99 6.46 -1.24 -2.21
CA LEU A 99 5.12 -1.45 -2.76
C LEU A 99 4.47 -0.10 -3.01
N SER A 100 3.75 0.00 -4.13
CA SER A 100 2.82 1.11 -4.36
C SER A 100 1.41 0.57 -4.57
N ALA A 101 0.45 1.05 -3.79
CA ALA A 101 -0.96 0.72 -3.92
C ALA A 101 -1.71 1.93 -4.47
N PHE A 102 -2.13 1.88 -5.73
CA PHE A 102 -2.95 2.93 -6.33
C PHE A 102 -4.42 2.57 -6.21
N LEU A 103 -5.29 3.58 -6.02
CA LEU A 103 -6.72 3.37 -6.24
C LEU A 103 -6.94 2.92 -7.69
N GLN A 104 -7.60 1.78 -7.90
CA GLN A 104 -7.89 1.30 -9.24
C GLN A 104 -9.09 2.04 -9.81
N TRP A 105 -8.89 2.76 -10.91
CA TRP A 105 -9.96 3.39 -11.68
C TRP A 105 -10.56 2.43 -12.72
N GLY A 106 -11.82 2.64 -13.12
CA GLY A 106 -12.44 1.98 -14.27
C GLY A 106 -12.01 2.63 -15.57
N LYS A 107 -12.75 3.68 -15.98
CA LYS A 107 -12.29 4.61 -17.02
C LYS A 107 -11.30 5.62 -16.44
N PRO A 108 -10.50 6.31 -17.27
CA PRO A 108 -9.57 7.35 -16.79
C PRO A 108 -10.26 8.36 -15.86
N GLY A 109 -9.83 8.40 -14.60
CA GLY A 109 -10.37 9.30 -13.56
C GLY A 109 -11.67 8.85 -12.88
N GLU A 110 -12.29 7.75 -13.31
CA GLU A 110 -13.50 7.20 -12.71
C GLU A 110 -13.15 6.16 -11.63
N TYR A 111 -13.29 6.55 -10.36
CA TYR A 111 -13.10 5.68 -9.19
C TYR A 111 -14.42 5.07 -8.71
N ALA A 112 -14.33 4.01 -7.91
CA ALA A 112 -15.51 3.42 -7.29
C ALA A 112 -16.17 4.42 -6.32
N PRO A 113 -17.51 4.36 -6.11
CA PRO A 113 -18.20 5.23 -5.15
C PRO A 113 -17.55 5.18 -3.76
N GLY A 114 -17.22 6.34 -3.19
CA GLY A 114 -16.61 6.45 -1.87
C GLY A 114 -15.11 6.15 -1.80
N GLN A 115 -14.49 5.69 -2.88
CA GLN A 115 -13.11 5.19 -2.86
C GLN A 115 -12.07 6.28 -2.58
N VAL A 116 -12.23 7.45 -3.23
CA VAL A 116 -11.35 8.61 -3.01
C VAL A 116 -11.56 9.17 -1.60
N GLN A 117 -12.81 9.21 -1.12
CA GLN A 117 -13.13 9.67 0.23
C GLN A 117 -12.54 8.74 1.30
N ALA A 118 -12.55 7.42 1.08
CA ALA A 118 -11.89 6.46 1.95
C ALA A 118 -10.37 6.69 1.99
N TRP A 119 -9.75 6.95 0.84
CA TRP A 119 -8.32 7.29 0.77
C TRP A 119 -7.99 8.58 1.54
N GLU A 120 -8.77 9.63 1.36
CA GLU A 120 -8.60 10.89 2.12
C GLU A 120 -8.81 10.65 3.62
N THR A 121 -9.78 9.84 4.01
CA THR A 121 -10.03 9.48 5.42
C THR A 121 -8.83 8.77 6.04
N LEU A 122 -8.21 7.84 5.32
CA LEU A 122 -6.99 7.19 5.81
C LEU A 122 -5.80 8.16 5.84
N ARG A 123 -5.66 9.04 4.85
CA ARG A 123 -4.62 10.08 4.83
C ARG A 123 -4.76 11.03 6.03
N GLU A 124 -5.97 11.45 6.35
CA GLU A 124 -6.25 12.30 7.52
C GLU A 124 -5.98 11.56 8.84
N LYS A 125 -6.30 10.26 8.90
CA LYS A 125 -6.07 9.42 10.09
C LYS A 125 -4.59 9.16 10.38
N TYR A 126 -3.80 8.86 9.35
CA TYR A 126 -2.40 8.43 9.51
C TYR A 126 -1.37 9.53 9.19
N GLY A 127 -1.79 10.59 8.50
CA GLY A 127 -0.93 11.66 8.01
C GLY A 127 -0.42 11.40 6.58
N ASP A 128 0.08 12.48 5.94
CA ASP A 128 0.61 12.41 4.57
C ASP A 128 1.85 11.51 4.46
N TYR A 129 2.66 11.47 5.52
CA TYR A 129 3.79 10.58 5.68
C TYR A 129 3.99 10.26 7.16
N TRP A 130 4.20 8.98 7.47
CA TRP A 130 4.67 8.57 8.79
C TRP A 130 5.83 7.58 8.67
N PRO A 131 6.93 7.80 9.42
CA PRO A 131 8.01 6.83 9.52
C PRO A 131 7.58 5.63 10.37
N ILE A 132 8.14 4.47 10.06
CA ILE A 132 8.03 3.28 10.88
C ILE A 132 9.31 3.17 11.69
N ASN A 133 9.21 3.43 12.99
CA ASN A 133 10.33 3.29 13.89
C ASN A 133 10.57 1.81 14.17
N HIS A 134 11.58 1.23 13.55
CA HIS A 134 12.11 -0.06 13.99
C HIS A 134 12.97 0.20 15.24
N PRO A 135 12.66 -0.40 16.41
CA PRO A 135 13.59 -0.34 17.52
C PRO A 135 14.92 -0.99 17.09
N GLU A 136 16.03 -0.27 17.31
CA GLU A 136 17.40 -0.76 17.06
C GLU A 136 17.72 -2.05 17.84
#